data_AF-A0A924XMY0-F1
#
_entry.id   AF-A0A924XMY0-F1
#
_cell.length_a   1.000
_cell.length_b   1.000
_cell.length_c   1.000
_cell.angle_alpha   90.00
_cell.angle_beta   90.00
_cell.angle_gamma   90.00
#
_symmetry.space_group_name_H-M   'P 1'
#
loop_
_entity.id
_entity.type
_entity.pdbx_description
1 polymer ?
#
loop_
_entity_poly.entity_id
_entity_poly.type
_entity_poly.pdbx_seq_one_letter_code
_entity_poly.pdbx_strand_id
1 'polypeptide(L)'
;MLPPILLLGGGKMGGAMLAGWREQGLAPSVVIDPAPGAAALAGPGVDVLASVDLIPPAFRPAAIVLAVKPQQADAALPGLIPFVPG
;
A
#
# COMPACT_ATOMS: atom_id res chain seq x y z
N MET A 1 -2.55 15.43 -8.87
CA MET A 1 -1.71 14.23 -8.69
C MET A 1 -1.60 13.94 -7.20
N LEU A 2 -2.04 12.76 -6.79
CA LEU A 2 -1.96 12.26 -5.43
C LEU A 2 -0.52 11.88 -5.07
N PRO A 3 -0.09 12.09 -3.81
CA PRO A 3 1.27 11.79 -3.37
C PRO A 3 1.49 10.26 -3.24
N PRO A 4 2.72 9.79 -2.99
CA PRO A 4 3.01 8.38 -2.75
C PRO A 4 2.21 7.82 -1.58
N ILE A 5 1.52 6.70 -1.79
CA ILE A 5 0.70 6.02 -0.78
C ILE A 5 1.28 4.63 -0.50
N LEU A 6 1.36 4.28 0.78
CA LEU A 6 1.51 2.90 1.23
C LEU A 6 0.13 2.34 1.57
N LEU A 7 -0.39 1.42 0.77
CA LEU A 7 -1.69 0.78 0.98
C LEU A 7 -1.49 -0.62 1.56
N LEU A 8 -2.02 -0.89 2.76
CA LEU A 8 -2.09 -2.23 3.31
C LEU A 8 -3.45 -2.83 2.96
N GLY A 9 -3.46 -3.95 2.22
CA GLY A 9 -4.66 -4.66 1.79
C GLY A 9 -5.10 -4.27 0.37
N GLY A 10 -4.96 -5.21 -0.56
CA GLY A 10 -5.38 -5.17 -1.96
C GLY A 10 -6.70 -5.91 -2.23
N GLY A 11 -7.49 -6.17 -1.18
CA GLY A 11 -8.84 -6.73 -1.34
C GLY A 11 -9.82 -5.77 -2.02
N LYS A 12 -11.11 -6.09 -2.01
CA LYS A 12 -12.17 -5.32 -2.71
C LYS A 12 -12.11 -3.81 -2.45
N MET A 13 -11.97 -3.41 -1.20
CA MET A 13 -11.94 -1.98 -0.81
C MET A 13 -10.63 -1.30 -1.24
N GLY A 14 -9.47 -1.87 -0.88
CA GLY A 14 -8.18 -1.30 -1.25
C GLY A 14 -7.97 -1.22 -2.76
N GLY A 15 -8.41 -2.25 -3.50
CA GLY A 15 -8.40 -2.24 -4.97
C GLY A 15 -9.29 -1.15 -5.57
N ALA A 16 -10.49 -0.92 -5.02
CA ALA A 16 -11.38 0.16 -5.48
C ALA A 16 -10.78 1.56 -5.20
N MET A 17 -10.19 1.75 -4.02
CA MET A 17 -9.49 2.98 -3.67
C MET A 17 -8.32 3.25 -4.62
N LEU A 18 -7.48 2.23 -4.86
CA LEU A 18 -6.35 2.30 -5.78
C LEU A 18 -6.78 2.64 -7.20
N ALA A 19 -7.87 2.03 -7.69
CA ALA A 19 -8.43 2.33 -9.01
C ALA A 19 -8.82 3.81 -9.12
N GLY A 20 -9.57 4.34 -8.14
CA GLY A 20 -9.93 5.76 -8.13
C GLY A 20 -8.73 6.70 -8.02
N TRP A 21 -7.69 6.33 -7.26
CA TRP A 21 -6.46 7.12 -7.16
C TRP A 21 -5.68 7.17 -8.46
N ARG A 22 -5.62 6.06 -9.20
CA ARG A 22 -4.98 6.00 -10.51
C ARG A 22 -5.65 6.96 -11.50
N GLU A 23 -6.97 7.05 -11.49
CA GLU A 23 -7.73 7.98 -12.33
C GLU A 23 -7.42 9.46 -12.02
N GLN A 24 -7.08 9.78 -10.76
CA GLN A 24 -6.71 11.13 -10.31
C GLN A 24 -5.21 11.45 -10.49
N GLY A 25 -4.45 10.50 -11.06
CA GLY A 25 -3.00 10.54 -11.17
C GLY A 25 -2.33 10.27 -9.82
N LEU A 26 -1.77 9.08 -9.66
CA LEU A 26 -1.11 8.62 -8.43
C LEU A 26 0.42 8.60 -8.62
N ALA A 27 1.15 9.22 -7.70
CA ALA A 27 2.60 9.08 -7.62
C ALA A 27 3.02 7.63 -7.32
N PRO A 28 4.26 7.22 -7.62
CA PRO A 28 4.76 5.88 -7.31
C PRO A 28 4.38 5.43 -5.89
N SER A 29 3.64 4.33 -5.80
CA SER A 29 2.99 3.85 -4.57
C SER A 29 3.20 2.35 -4.39
N VAL A 30 3.04 1.87 -3.15
CA VAL A 30 3.23 0.46 -2.80
C VAL A 30 1.97 -0.08 -2.16
N VAL A 31 1.57 -1.28 -2.60
CA VAL A 31 0.49 -2.07 -2.00
C VAL A 31 1.10 -3.27 -1.30
N ILE A 32 0.72 -3.52 -0.05
CA ILE A 32 1.08 -4.72 0.70
C ILE A 32 -0.13 -5.64 0.79
N ASP A 33 -0.05 -6.80 0.16
CA ASP A 33 -1.06 -7.85 0.28
C ASP A 33 -0.45 -9.23 -0.03
N PRO A 34 -0.46 -10.18 0.93
CA PRO A 34 0.08 -11.52 0.73
C PRO A 34 -0.85 -12.43 -0.10
N ALA A 35 -2.07 -12.00 -0.44
CA ALA A 35 -3.00 -12.80 -1.21
C ALA A 35 -2.46 -13.04 -2.65
N PRO A 36 -2.47 -14.28 -3.16
CA PRO A 36 -1.94 -14.58 -4.50
C PRO A 36 -2.56 -13.74 -5.63
N GLY A 37 -3.82 -13.32 -5.48
CA GLY A 37 -4.52 -12.50 -6.47
C GLY A 37 -4.16 -11.02 -6.44
N ALA A 38 -3.46 -10.54 -5.40
CA ALA A 38 -3.18 -9.11 -5.25
C ALA A 38 -2.19 -8.58 -6.29
N ALA A 39 -1.33 -9.44 -6.85
CA ALA A 39 -0.41 -9.08 -7.93
C ALA A 39 -1.13 -8.46 -9.16
N ALA A 40 -2.42 -8.77 -9.36
CA ALA A 40 -3.25 -8.16 -10.40
C ALA A 40 -3.45 -6.64 -10.22
N LEU A 41 -3.20 -6.09 -9.03
CA LEU A 41 -3.24 -4.65 -8.78
C LEU A 41 -1.98 -3.94 -9.23
N ALA A 42 -0.88 -4.65 -9.53
CA ALA A 42 0.37 -4.06 -9.99
C ALA A 42 0.17 -3.34 -11.33
N GLY A 43 1.03 -2.37 -11.62
CA GLY A 43 0.97 -1.62 -12.87
C GLY A 43 1.86 -0.39 -12.84
N PRO A 44 1.78 0.49 -13.85
CA PRO A 44 2.59 1.70 -13.91
C PRO A 44 2.49 2.51 -12.61
N GLY A 45 3.63 2.73 -11.96
CA GLY A 45 3.72 3.49 -10.71
C GLY A 45 3.13 2.80 -9.48
N VAL A 46 2.82 1.50 -9.53
CA VAL A 46 2.33 0.76 -8.36
C VAL A 46 2.98 -0.61 -8.27
N ASP A 47 3.76 -0.80 -7.22
CA ASP A 47 4.31 -2.10 -6.85
C ASP A 47 3.37 -2.80 -5.86
N VAL A 48 3.20 -4.12 -6.01
CA VAL A 48 2.48 -4.96 -5.06
C VAL A 48 3.44 -5.95 -4.44
N LEU A 49 3.54 -5.93 -3.11
CA LEU A 49 4.47 -6.75 -2.33
C LEU A 49 3.69 -7.60 -1.33
N ALA A 50 4.23 -8.76 -0.99
CA ALA A 50 3.58 -9.65 -0.03
C ALA A 50 3.73 -9.17 1.43
N SER A 51 4.75 -8.34 1.70
CA SER A 51 5.09 -7.91 3.06
C SER A 51 5.88 -6.59 3.08
N VAL A 52 5.82 -5.90 4.22
CA VAL A 52 6.39 -4.57 4.46
C VAL A 52 7.93 -4.54 4.45
N ASP A 53 8.58 -5.65 4.76
CA ASP A 53 10.05 -5.81 4.72
C ASP A 53 10.61 -5.79 3.29
N LEU A 54 9.76 -5.99 2.29
CA LEU A 54 10.13 -5.92 0.87
C LEU A 54 10.05 -4.48 0.33
N ILE A 55 9.56 -3.51 1.11
CA ILE A 55 9.44 -2.12 0.68
C ILE A 55 10.84 -1.56 0.40
N PRO A 56 11.07 -0.95 -0.78
CA PRO A 56 12.36 -0.35 -1.10
C PRO A 56 12.79 0.67 -0.03
N PRO A 57 14.06 0.65 0.45
CA PRO A 57 14.53 1.57 1.49
C PRO A 57 14.45 3.05 1.13
N ALA A 58 14.32 3.39 -0.16
CA ALA A 58 14.16 4.76 -0.66
C ALA A 58 12.69 5.22 -0.69
N PHE A 59 11.71 4.31 -0.53
CA PHE A 59 10.30 4.66 -0.58
C PHE A 59 9.91 5.49 0.65
N ARG A 60 9.28 6.64 0.43
CA ARG A 60 8.80 7.55 1.46
C ARG A 60 7.32 7.85 1.19
N PRO A 61 6.39 7.08 1.80
CA PRO A 61 4.97 7.37 1.62
C PRO A 61 4.60 8.69 2.31
N ALA A 62 3.75 9.47 1.67
CA ALA A 62 3.13 10.66 2.31
C ALA A 62 1.92 10.27 3.17
N ALA A 63 1.32 9.12 2.90
CA ALA A 63 0.23 8.56 3.66
C ALA A 63 0.30 7.03 3.71
N ILE A 64 -0.11 6.47 4.84
CA ILE A 64 -0.31 5.03 5.02
C ILE A 64 -1.81 4.78 5.16
N VAL A 65 -2.36 3.91 4.33
CA VAL A 65 -3.78 3.59 4.30
C VAL A 65 -3.97 2.12 4.67
N LEU A 66 -4.76 1.87 5.70
CA LEU A 66 -5.08 0.52 6.16
C LEU A 66 -6.43 0.10 5.60
N ALA A 67 -6.40 -0.75 4.58
CA ALA A 67 -7.56 -1.38 3.95
C ALA A 67 -7.68 -2.88 4.29
N VAL A 68 -7.32 -3.22 5.53
CA VAL A 68 -7.38 -4.57 6.09
C VAL A 68 -8.36 -4.63 7.28
N LYS A 69 -8.66 -5.84 7.76
CA LYS A 69 -9.45 -6.00 8.99
C LYS A 69 -8.64 -5.51 10.21
N PRO A 70 -9.30 -5.06 11.30
CA PRO A 70 -8.61 -4.56 12.49
C PRO A 70 -7.54 -5.51 13.05
N GLN A 71 -7.84 -6.82 13.10
CA GLN A 71 -6.90 -7.83 13.61
C GLN A 71 -5.63 -7.94 12.76
N GLN A 72 -5.73 -7.68 11.45
CA GLN A 72 -4.59 -7.69 10.55
C GLN A 72 -3.82 -6.35 10.59
N ALA A 73 -4.53 -5.25 10.81
CA ALA A 73 -3.91 -3.94 11.01
C ALA A 73 -2.98 -3.96 12.22
N ASP A 74 -3.44 -4.46 13.37
CA ASP A 74 -2.67 -4.52 14.61
C ASP A 74 -1.33 -5.25 14.42
N ALA A 75 -1.34 -6.37 13.68
CA ALA A 75 -0.14 -7.14 13.38
C ALA A 75 0.84 -6.42 12.44
N ALA A 76 0.34 -5.52 11.58
CA ALA A 76 1.15 -4.80 10.61
C ALA A 76 1.76 -3.50 11.16
N LEU A 77 1.14 -2.88 12.17
CA LEU A 77 1.57 -1.60 12.75
C LEU A 77 3.06 -1.53 13.12
N PRO A 78 3.68 -2.55 13.77
CA PRO A 78 5.10 -2.49 14.10
C PRO A 78 6.01 -2.33 12.88
N GLY A 79 5.64 -2.96 11.75
CA GLY A 79 6.39 -2.85 10.50
C GLY A 79 6.25 -1.49 9.81
N LEU A 80 5.30 -0.65 10.26
CA LEU A 80 5.07 0.68 9.72
C LEU A 80 5.86 1.79 10.42
N ILE A 81 6.41 1.51 11.60
CA ILE A 81 7.20 2.47 12.40
C ILE A 81 8.28 3.20 11.57
N PRO A 82 9.06 2.53 10.68
CA PRO A 82 10.09 3.20 9.89
C PRO A 82 9.58 4.28 8.91
N PHE A 83 8.27 4.29 8.63
CA PHE A 83 7.64 5.21 7.67
C PHE A 83 6.89 6.36 8.35
N VAL A 84 6.80 6.36 9.69
CA VAL A 84 6.15 7.44 10.44
C VAL A 84 7.20 8.49 10.83
N PRO A 85 6.97 9.78 10.57
CA PRO A 85 7.84 10.84 11.08
C PRO A 85 7.88 10.81 12.61
N GLY A 86 9.07 11.02 13.18
CA GLY A 86 9.26 11.22 14.62
C GLY A 86 8.77 12.58 15.11
#